data_AF-A0A8S3PY66-F1
#
_entry.id   AF-A0A8S3PY66-F1
#
_cell.length_a   1.000
_cell.length_b   1.000
_cell.length_c   1.000
_cell.angle_alpha   90.00
_cell.angle_beta   90.00
_cell.angle_gamma   90.00
#
_symmetry.space_group_name_H-M   'P 1'
#
loop_
_entity.id
_entity.type
_entity.pdbx_description
1 polymer ?
#
loop_
_entity_poly.entity_id
_entity_poly.type
_entity_poly.pdbx_seq_one_letter_code
_entity_poly.pdbx_strand_id
1 'polypeptide(L)'
;MAKLVNKLREIEGGGTIDVSNDEILMEIILDCSKTNILNNQPMDKLLDIERQTQDLCYQLHIKRTKLLCDIKTEQNRAGLHGKNGINPVVTNKIFTTFSRPRITYGLEVVKLQQKELNALEIYERKLLKQIQGLPDRYANVSLCFTRDNSNYKFIEHEIARRQLAMKDETSNSWFTHIRIILQKYSLPTAFEIMNNPPSKTLWKKQIDSAINNYWEEYWRDEIEQKKSLKYLNLQELATKHPHNIWKTTQNNIRDISKATIKARLLTGTYTLQADRKRFNQHAVSETCLLCKTHTEDRCHFILKCTVLESPRSKHLALLKQLLARKISTDTAEEIFNDEELLMHCILDCSMLTRMGYIEIQSDIIRDIEEISRNLIYELHNLRAVNLNKV
;
A
#
# COMPACT_ATOMS: atom_id res chain seq x y z
N MET A 1 2.29 13.73 30.76
CA MET A 1 0.89 13.32 30.99
C MET A 1 0.33 14.04 32.22
N ALA A 2 0.50 13.58 33.47
CA ALA A 2 -0.10 14.25 34.64
C ALA A 2 0.16 15.79 34.74
N LYS A 3 1.39 16.26 34.49
CA LYS A 3 1.69 17.72 34.43
C LYS A 3 0.87 18.44 33.35
N LEU A 4 0.85 17.91 32.13
CA LEU A 4 0.08 18.43 30.98
C LEU A 4 -1.42 18.45 31.27
N VAL A 5 -1.98 17.38 31.86
CA VAL A 5 -3.41 17.30 32.22
C VAL A 5 -3.77 18.34 33.29
N ASN A 6 -2.92 18.54 34.31
CA ASN A 6 -3.12 19.62 35.27
C ASN A 6 -3.03 21.00 34.61
N LYS A 7 -2.09 21.19 33.66
CA LYS A 7 -1.94 22.47 32.95
C LYS A 7 -3.13 22.80 32.04
N LEU A 8 -3.71 21.81 31.36
CA LEU A 8 -4.94 21.99 30.59
C LEU A 8 -6.10 22.41 31.51
N ARG A 9 -6.28 21.74 32.66
CA ARG A 9 -7.29 22.11 33.67
C ARG A 9 -7.11 23.50 34.27
N GLU A 10 -5.87 23.97 34.46
CA GLU A 10 -5.57 25.38 34.84
C GLU A 10 -5.99 26.39 33.76
N ILE A 11 -5.94 25.98 32.48
CA ILE A 11 -6.19 26.83 31.32
C ILE A 11 -7.70 26.91 30.99
N GLU A 12 -8.45 25.86 31.31
CA GLU A 12 -9.91 25.73 31.14
C GLU A 12 -10.75 26.40 32.26
N GLY A 13 -10.11 26.96 33.29
CA GLY A 13 -10.78 27.74 34.34
C GLY A 13 -11.76 26.95 35.22
N GLY A 14 -11.64 25.62 35.25
CA GLY A 14 -12.56 24.72 35.98
C GLY A 14 -13.82 24.31 35.21
N GLY A 15 -13.91 24.59 33.91
CA GLY A 15 -15.01 24.15 33.05
C GLY A 15 -15.03 22.64 32.78
N THR A 16 -16.19 22.08 32.43
CA THR A 16 -16.41 20.64 32.23
C THR A 16 -16.01 20.14 30.84
N ILE A 17 -14.78 20.40 30.41
CA ILE A 17 -14.14 19.62 29.33
C ILE A 17 -13.42 18.48 30.04
N ASP A 18 -13.94 17.24 30.00
CA ASP A 18 -13.12 16.15 30.53
C ASP A 18 -12.05 15.74 29.52
N VAL A 19 -10.82 16.13 29.87
CA VAL A 19 -9.56 15.73 29.23
C VAL A 19 -9.24 14.23 29.42
N SER A 20 -10.26 13.40 29.64
CA SER A 20 -10.24 11.93 29.61
C SER A 20 -10.46 11.36 28.20
N ASN A 21 -10.94 12.18 27.26
CA ASN A 21 -10.99 11.77 25.85
C ASN A 21 -9.57 11.72 25.25
N ASP A 22 -9.05 10.49 25.13
CA ASP A 22 -7.73 10.19 24.56
C ASP A 22 -7.54 10.77 23.14
N GLU A 23 -8.59 10.92 22.33
CA GLU A 23 -8.48 11.50 20.98
C GLU A 23 -8.09 12.98 21.04
N ILE A 24 -8.74 13.76 21.92
CA ILE A 24 -8.46 15.19 22.13
C ILE A 24 -7.06 15.36 22.75
N LEU A 25 -6.69 14.50 23.71
CA LEU A 25 -5.36 14.54 24.32
C LEU A 25 -4.27 14.19 23.30
N MET A 26 -4.51 13.24 22.40
CA MET A 26 -3.61 12.91 21.30
C MET A 26 -3.51 14.03 20.26
N GLU A 27 -4.62 14.71 19.94
CA GLU A 27 -4.60 15.86 19.03
C GLU A 27 -3.73 16.98 19.61
N ILE A 28 -3.91 17.34 20.89
CA ILE A 28 -3.11 18.36 21.59
C ILE A 28 -1.62 17.97 21.67
N ILE A 29 -1.31 16.67 21.83
CA ILE A 29 0.08 16.16 21.87
C ILE A 29 0.74 16.20 20.48
N LEU A 30 -0.02 16.09 19.39
CA LEU A 30 0.49 16.09 18.02
C LEU A 30 0.55 17.49 17.41
N ASP A 31 -0.46 18.32 17.65
CA ASP A 31 -0.57 19.69 17.15
C ASP A 31 -1.57 20.53 17.96
N CYS A 32 -1.10 21.13 19.06
CA CYS A 32 -1.90 22.02 19.90
C CYS A 32 -2.36 23.33 19.21
N SER A 33 -1.98 23.59 17.95
CA SER A 33 -2.48 24.72 17.17
C SER A 33 -3.74 24.42 16.35
N LYS A 34 -4.11 23.13 16.19
CA LYS A 34 -5.34 22.71 15.48
C LYS A 34 -6.56 22.55 16.40
N THR A 35 -6.34 22.25 17.68
CA THR A 35 -7.43 21.91 18.59
C THR A 35 -8.25 23.14 18.97
N ASN A 36 -9.50 23.19 18.51
CA ASN A 36 -10.40 24.34 18.66
C ASN A 36 -10.59 24.85 20.10
N ILE A 37 -10.32 23.99 21.10
CA ILE A 37 -10.32 24.30 22.54
C ILE A 37 -9.29 25.39 22.89
N LEU A 38 -8.17 25.45 22.16
CA LEU A 38 -7.02 26.30 22.45
C LEU A 38 -6.98 27.61 21.65
N ASN A 39 -7.80 27.75 20.60
CA ASN A 39 -7.79 28.89 19.65
C ASN A 39 -7.96 30.28 20.31
N ASN A 40 -8.54 30.35 21.51
CA ASN A 40 -8.80 31.60 22.25
C ASN A 40 -7.79 31.85 23.40
N GLN A 41 -6.75 31.03 23.55
CA GLN A 41 -5.80 31.17 24.67
C GLN A 41 -4.63 32.12 24.33
N PRO A 42 -4.16 32.93 25.29
CA PRO A 42 -2.92 33.69 25.18
C PRO A 42 -1.72 32.87 24.70
N MET A 43 -0.89 33.47 23.84
CA MET A 43 0.21 32.79 23.15
C MET A 43 1.27 32.21 24.11
N ASP A 44 1.48 32.84 25.26
CA ASP A 44 2.37 32.36 26.33
C ASP A 44 1.89 31.03 26.93
N LYS A 45 0.57 30.82 27.07
CA LYS A 45 -0.01 29.54 27.48
C LYS A 45 0.14 28.47 26.41
N LEU A 46 -0.04 28.82 25.13
CA LEU A 46 0.16 27.89 24.01
C LEU A 46 1.61 27.39 23.96
N LEU A 47 2.58 28.28 24.15
CA LEU A 47 4.01 27.94 24.21
C LEU A 47 4.38 27.07 25.43
N ASP A 48 3.68 27.16 26.56
CA ASP A 48 3.87 26.25 27.69
C ASP A 48 3.25 24.86 27.42
N ILE A 49 2.08 24.79 26.78
CA ILE A 49 1.49 23.52 26.31
C ILE A 49 2.45 22.84 25.31
N GLU A 50 2.97 23.57 24.33
CA GLU A 50 3.91 23.05 23.35
C GLU A 50 5.19 22.51 24.03
N ARG A 51 5.74 23.27 25.00
CA ARG A 51 6.91 22.82 25.78
C ARG A 51 6.62 21.54 26.58
N GLN A 52 5.44 21.42 27.17
CA GLN A 52 5.06 20.23 27.96
C GLN A 52 4.72 19.01 27.10
N THR A 53 4.20 19.19 25.89
CA THR A 53 4.00 18.09 24.92
C THR A 53 5.34 17.64 24.34
N GLN A 54 6.26 18.56 24.04
CA GLN A 54 7.64 18.23 23.62
C GLN A 54 8.41 17.41 24.69
N ASP A 55 8.40 17.83 25.96
CA ASP A 55 9.01 17.02 27.05
C ASP A 55 8.32 15.64 27.16
N LEU A 56 6.99 15.59 27.12
CA LEU A 56 6.26 14.33 27.18
C LEU A 56 6.68 13.36 26.05
N CYS A 57 6.78 13.85 24.82
CA CYS A 57 7.26 13.07 23.68
C CYS A 57 8.71 12.60 23.86
N TYR A 58 9.58 13.44 24.43
CA TYR A 58 10.97 13.06 24.76
C TYR A 58 11.05 12.00 25.87
N GLN A 59 10.29 12.13 26.95
CA GLN A 59 10.22 11.11 28.01
C GLN A 59 9.65 9.78 27.50
N LEU A 60 8.62 9.83 26.63
CA LEU A 60 8.07 8.65 25.97
C LEU A 60 9.09 8.00 25.03
N HIS A 61 9.88 8.78 24.29
CA HIS A 61 10.99 8.26 23.49
C HIS A 61 12.04 7.56 24.36
N ILE A 62 12.50 8.18 25.46
CA ILE A 62 13.44 7.57 26.41
C ILE A 62 12.87 6.25 26.96
N LYS A 63 11.60 6.24 27.40
CA LYS A 63 10.96 5.04 27.95
C LYS A 63 10.84 3.93 26.91
N ARG A 64 10.45 4.26 25.67
CA ARG A 64 10.43 3.32 24.53
C ARG A 64 11.81 2.75 24.24
N THR A 65 12.84 3.61 24.22
CA THR A 65 14.23 3.17 23.95
C THR A 65 14.77 2.27 25.05
N LYS A 66 14.45 2.53 26.33
CA LYS A 66 14.76 1.60 27.44
C LYS A 66 14.06 0.26 27.26
N LEU A 67 12.73 0.25 27.10
CA LEU A 67 11.96 -0.98 26.86
C LEU A 67 12.47 -1.79 25.65
N LEU A 68 12.89 -1.13 24.57
CA LEU A 68 13.47 -1.78 23.39
C LEU A 68 14.91 -2.28 23.60
N CYS A 69 15.63 -1.81 24.62
CA CYS A 69 16.87 -2.43 25.09
C CYS A 69 16.58 -3.63 25.99
N ASP A 70 15.62 -3.50 26.90
CA ASP A 70 15.26 -4.51 27.90
C ASP A 70 14.68 -5.77 27.22
N ILE A 71 13.72 -5.60 26.30
CA ILE A 71 13.13 -6.67 25.47
C ILE A 71 14.19 -7.40 24.62
N LYS A 72 15.32 -6.76 24.29
CA LYS A 72 16.45 -7.36 23.55
C LYS A 72 17.46 -8.08 24.46
N THR A 73 17.10 -8.40 25.70
CA THR A 73 18.04 -9.04 26.64
C THR A 73 17.98 -10.56 26.62
N GLU A 74 16.87 -11.17 26.20
CA GLU A 74 16.64 -12.62 26.35
C GLU A 74 16.87 -13.46 25.08
N GLN A 75 17.07 -12.86 23.89
CA GLN A 75 17.26 -13.63 22.65
C GLN A 75 18.62 -13.41 21.95
N ASN A 76 19.23 -14.55 21.60
CA ASN A 76 20.27 -14.78 20.58
C ASN A 76 21.71 -14.30 20.84
N ARG A 77 22.57 -15.27 21.23
CA ARG A 77 24.05 -15.18 21.19
C ARG A 77 24.61 -15.77 19.88
N ALA A 78 24.63 -15.03 18.78
CA ALA A 78 25.29 -15.48 17.54
C ALA A 78 25.77 -14.33 16.62
N GLY A 79 27.03 -13.92 16.76
CA GLY A 79 27.65 -12.91 15.88
C GLY A 79 29.12 -12.63 16.24
N LEU A 80 29.93 -12.25 15.24
CA LEU A 80 31.37 -11.90 15.41
C LEU A 80 31.59 -10.42 15.78
N HIS A 81 30.59 -9.77 16.34
CA HIS A 81 30.60 -8.37 16.77
C HIS A 81 30.00 -8.29 18.19
N GLY A 82 30.35 -7.25 18.96
CA GLY A 82 29.75 -7.03 20.28
C GLY A 82 28.23 -6.83 20.22
N LYS A 83 27.54 -6.89 21.37
CA LYS A 83 26.06 -6.79 21.46
C LYS A 83 25.45 -5.57 20.74
N ASN A 84 26.22 -4.48 20.59
CA ASN A 84 25.88 -3.29 19.80
C ASN A 84 27.03 -2.86 18.85
N GLY A 85 27.86 -3.81 18.39
CA GLY A 85 29.07 -3.53 17.63
C GLY A 85 28.79 -3.01 16.21
N ILE A 86 29.37 -1.87 15.85
CA ILE A 86 29.33 -1.36 14.48
C ILE A 86 30.13 -2.32 13.57
N ASN A 87 29.65 -2.55 12.34
CA ASN A 87 30.33 -3.36 11.33
C ASN A 87 31.77 -2.83 11.09
N PRO A 88 32.82 -3.67 11.07
CA PRO A 88 34.21 -3.23 10.96
C PRO A 88 34.53 -2.27 9.80
N VAL A 89 33.87 -2.41 8.64
CA VAL A 89 34.03 -1.50 7.48
C VAL A 89 33.46 -0.12 7.81
N VAL A 90 32.26 -0.08 8.40
CA VAL A 90 31.59 1.16 8.84
C VAL A 90 32.36 1.81 10.00
N THR A 91 32.84 1.01 10.97
CA THR A 91 33.74 1.47 12.04
C THR A 91 35.00 2.10 11.48
N ASN A 92 35.67 1.44 10.53
CA ASN A 92 36.87 1.98 9.89
C ASN A 92 36.56 3.29 9.15
N LYS A 93 35.42 3.38 8.45
CA LYS A 93 35.02 4.62 7.77
C LYS A 93 34.73 5.76 8.74
N ILE A 94 33.96 5.53 9.80
CA ILE A 94 33.70 6.50 10.87
C ILE A 94 35.02 6.93 11.52
N PHE A 95 35.86 5.97 11.89
CA PHE A 95 37.13 6.22 12.56
C PHE A 95 38.08 7.06 11.70
N THR A 96 38.29 6.67 10.43
CA THR A 96 39.18 7.42 9.51
C THR A 96 38.66 8.80 9.14
N THR A 97 37.34 9.01 9.16
CA THR A 97 36.69 10.25 8.72
C THR A 97 36.52 11.25 9.87
N PHE A 98 36.27 10.79 11.10
CA PHE A 98 35.93 11.65 12.25
C PHE A 98 36.86 11.50 13.47
N SER A 99 37.39 10.29 13.73
CA SER A 99 38.22 10.03 14.92
C SER A 99 39.70 10.32 14.66
N ARG A 100 40.31 9.65 13.67
CA ARG A 100 41.74 9.79 13.35
C ARG A 100 42.16 11.24 13.14
N PRO A 101 41.46 12.09 12.33
CA PRO A 101 41.87 13.47 12.13
C PRO A 101 41.93 14.31 13.42
N ARG A 102 41.12 13.97 14.44
CA ARG A 102 41.14 14.62 15.76
C ARG A 102 42.23 14.06 16.67
N ILE A 103 42.55 12.78 16.54
CA ILE A 103 43.62 12.11 17.31
C ILE A 103 45.01 12.52 16.79
N THR A 104 45.14 12.78 15.49
CA THR A 104 46.40 13.20 14.86
C THR A 104 46.60 14.72 14.79
N TYR A 105 45.61 15.52 15.18
CA TYR A 105 45.70 16.99 15.14
C TYR A 105 46.79 17.52 16.08
N GLY A 106 47.70 18.35 15.57
CA GLY A 106 48.88 18.82 16.29
C GLY A 106 50.05 17.84 16.28
N LEU A 107 49.90 16.62 15.74
CA LEU A 107 51.02 15.69 15.55
C LEU A 107 51.79 15.97 14.25
N GLU A 108 51.19 16.69 13.30
CA GLU A 108 51.84 17.10 12.05
C GLU A 108 53.06 18.01 12.23
N VAL A 109 53.18 18.70 13.37
CA VAL A 109 54.36 19.51 13.74
C VAL A 109 55.37 18.75 14.62
N VAL A 110 55.09 17.50 15.01
CA VAL A 110 55.92 16.70 15.94
C VAL A 110 56.53 15.51 15.21
N LYS A 111 57.87 15.45 15.16
CA LYS A 111 58.59 14.29 14.61
C LYS A 111 58.61 13.13 15.61
N LEU A 112 57.50 12.38 15.65
CA LEU A 112 57.32 11.21 16.51
C LEU A 112 58.40 10.15 16.30
N GLN A 113 58.88 9.57 17.40
CA GLN A 113 59.77 8.42 17.42
C GLN A 113 59.00 7.12 17.15
N GLN A 114 59.67 6.06 16.69
CA GLN A 114 59.03 4.77 16.41
C GLN A 114 58.29 4.18 17.63
N LYS A 115 58.79 4.42 18.85
CA LYS A 115 58.13 4.01 20.10
C LYS A 115 56.77 4.68 20.29
N GLU A 116 56.64 5.94 19.87
CA GLU A 116 55.44 6.76 20.00
C GLU A 116 54.43 6.42 18.89
N LEU A 117 54.90 6.19 17.67
CA LEU A 117 54.09 5.65 16.56
C LEU A 117 53.48 4.29 16.92
N ASN A 118 54.26 3.39 17.54
CA ASN A 118 53.77 2.09 18.01
C ASN A 118 52.71 2.25 19.13
N ALA A 119 52.89 3.21 20.04
CA ALA A 119 51.92 3.50 21.09
C ALA A 119 50.61 4.07 20.53
N LEU A 120 50.70 4.96 19.54
CA LEU A 120 49.55 5.51 18.81
C LEU A 120 48.78 4.39 18.08
N GLU A 121 49.45 3.47 17.38
CA GLU A 121 48.79 2.36 16.71
C GLU A 121 48.06 1.43 17.71
N ILE A 122 48.65 1.15 18.87
CA ILE A 122 48.01 0.38 19.94
C ILE A 122 46.76 1.10 20.46
N TYR A 123 46.79 2.43 20.60
CA TYR A 123 45.63 3.23 20.98
C TYR A 123 44.53 3.20 19.92
N GLU A 124 44.85 3.43 18.64
CA GLU A 124 43.87 3.35 17.55
C GLU A 124 43.21 1.97 17.48
N ARG A 125 43.98 0.88 17.60
CA ARG A 125 43.47 -0.49 17.61
C ARG A 125 42.52 -0.76 18.79
N LYS A 126 42.79 -0.21 19.98
CA LYS A 126 41.86 -0.29 21.13
C LYS A 126 40.57 0.48 20.88
N LEU A 127 40.66 1.72 20.40
CA LEU A 127 39.51 2.55 20.11
C LEU A 127 38.62 1.94 19.00
N LEU A 128 39.21 1.33 17.98
CA LEU A 128 38.48 0.56 16.97
C LEU A 128 37.75 -0.66 17.57
N LYS A 129 38.34 -1.40 18.51
CA LYS A 129 37.65 -2.48 19.25
C LYS A 129 36.47 -1.94 20.06
N GLN A 130 36.64 -0.81 20.75
CA GLN A 130 35.57 -0.17 21.53
C GLN A 130 34.39 0.23 20.64
N ILE A 131 34.63 0.83 19.47
CA ILE A 131 33.57 1.18 18.49
C ILE A 131 32.90 -0.07 17.89
N GLN A 132 33.61 -1.20 17.80
CA GLN A 132 33.05 -2.51 17.42
C GLN A 132 32.42 -3.28 18.60
N GLY A 133 32.38 -2.71 19.81
CA GLY A 133 31.90 -3.37 21.02
C GLY A 133 32.68 -4.63 21.42
N LEU A 134 33.91 -4.79 20.94
CA LEU A 134 34.77 -5.94 21.19
C LEU A 134 35.59 -5.76 22.48
N PRO A 135 35.74 -6.80 23.31
CA PRO A 135 36.67 -6.76 24.45
C PRO A 135 38.12 -6.52 24.02
N ASP A 136 38.92 -5.81 24.83
CA ASP A 136 40.34 -5.53 24.53
C ASP A 136 41.16 -6.78 24.19
N ARG A 137 40.85 -7.91 24.86
CA ARG A 137 41.46 -9.23 24.68
C ARG A 137 41.14 -9.93 23.35
N TYR A 138 40.31 -9.35 22.49
CA TYR A 138 40.00 -9.91 21.16
C TYR A 138 41.23 -9.85 20.24
N ALA A 139 41.41 -10.84 19.36
CA ALA A 139 42.59 -10.91 18.49
C ALA A 139 42.66 -9.71 17.52
N ASN A 140 43.87 -9.18 17.29
CA ASN A 140 44.06 -8.00 16.42
C ASN A 140 43.81 -8.28 14.92
N VAL A 141 43.75 -9.55 14.51
CA VAL A 141 43.64 -9.99 13.10
C VAL A 141 42.36 -9.47 12.43
N SER A 142 41.25 -9.31 13.18
CA SER A 142 39.98 -8.80 12.63
C SER A 142 40.02 -7.31 12.22
N LEU A 143 41.09 -6.58 12.53
CA LEU A 143 41.30 -5.20 12.09
C LEU A 143 42.14 -5.06 10.81
N CYS A 144 42.74 -6.16 10.31
CA CYS A 144 43.66 -6.11 9.17
C CYS A 144 42.96 -6.05 7.79
N PHE A 145 41.64 -6.29 7.71
CA PHE A 145 40.88 -6.43 6.46
C PHE A 145 40.69 -5.14 5.63
N THR A 146 41.27 -4.01 6.00
CA THR A 146 40.92 -2.69 5.44
C THR A 146 41.97 -2.04 4.55
N ARG A 147 43.15 -2.67 4.35
CA ARG A 147 44.29 -2.01 3.70
C ARG A 147 44.41 -2.20 2.18
N ASP A 148 43.81 -3.24 1.60
CA ASP A 148 43.78 -3.47 0.14
C ASP A 148 42.53 -2.88 -0.52
N ASN A 149 42.64 -1.64 -0.99
CA ASN A 149 41.55 -0.90 -1.64
C ASN A 149 41.08 -1.50 -2.99
N SER A 150 41.80 -2.46 -3.56
CA SER A 150 41.44 -3.15 -4.81
C SER A 150 40.30 -4.17 -4.64
N ASN A 151 40.16 -4.77 -3.45
CA ASN A 151 39.36 -6.00 -3.28
C ASN A 151 37.99 -5.80 -2.61
N TYR A 152 37.60 -4.55 -2.33
CA TYR A 152 36.35 -4.24 -1.61
C TYR A 152 35.10 -4.85 -2.26
N LYS A 153 35.01 -4.92 -3.60
CA LYS A 153 33.87 -5.50 -4.32
C LYS A 153 33.50 -6.95 -3.90
N PHE A 154 34.40 -7.69 -3.26
CA PHE A 154 34.12 -9.04 -2.76
C PHE A 154 33.61 -9.09 -1.32
N ILE A 155 33.79 -8.05 -0.49
CA ILE A 155 33.47 -8.16 0.94
C ILE A 155 31.97 -8.05 1.22
N GLU A 156 31.24 -7.14 0.55
CA GLU A 156 29.77 -7.12 0.62
C GLU A 156 29.15 -8.37 -0.02
N HIS A 157 29.81 -8.94 -1.06
CA HIS A 157 29.37 -10.16 -1.73
C HIS A 157 29.44 -11.37 -0.79
N GLU A 158 30.56 -11.59 -0.09
CA GLU A 158 30.66 -12.69 0.87
C GLU A 158 29.86 -12.45 2.16
N ILE A 159 29.66 -11.20 2.57
CA ILE A 159 28.69 -10.89 3.64
C ILE A 159 27.28 -11.29 3.18
N ALA A 160 26.86 -10.94 1.96
CA ALA A 160 25.56 -11.33 1.42
C ALA A 160 25.42 -12.85 1.29
N ARG A 161 26.39 -13.53 0.66
CA ARG A 161 26.42 -15.00 0.52
C ARG A 161 26.34 -15.70 1.87
N ARG A 162 27.10 -15.23 2.86
CA ARG A 162 27.07 -15.77 4.23
C ARG A 162 25.75 -15.52 4.93
N GLN A 163 25.14 -14.34 4.83
CA GLN A 163 23.85 -14.06 5.46
C GLN A 163 22.70 -14.84 4.79
N LEU A 164 22.75 -15.05 3.46
CA LEU A 164 21.76 -15.88 2.76
C LEU A 164 21.85 -17.36 3.14
N ALA A 165 23.06 -17.86 3.43
CA ALA A 165 23.29 -19.25 3.86
C ALA A 165 23.06 -19.49 5.37
N MET A 166 23.32 -18.50 6.22
CA MET A 166 23.22 -18.64 7.70
C MET A 166 21.85 -18.27 8.29
N LYS A 167 20.89 -17.80 7.48
CA LYS A 167 19.60 -17.30 7.98
C LYS A 167 18.45 -18.21 7.56
N ASP A 168 17.72 -18.68 8.57
CA ASP A 168 16.44 -19.34 8.45
C ASP A 168 15.33 -18.37 8.01
N GLU A 169 14.15 -18.94 7.75
CA GLU A 169 12.98 -18.23 7.23
C GLU A 169 12.18 -17.49 8.31
N THR A 170 12.43 -17.78 9.59
CA THR A 170 11.85 -17.04 10.74
C THR A 170 12.67 -15.81 11.13
N SER A 171 13.89 -15.68 10.59
CA SER A 171 14.82 -14.61 10.90
C SER A 171 14.35 -13.28 10.32
N ASN A 172 14.26 -12.24 11.16
CA ASN A 172 14.03 -10.83 10.79
C ASN A 172 15.25 -10.20 10.06
N SER A 173 15.86 -10.94 9.14
CA SER A 173 17.00 -10.54 8.33
C SER A 173 16.52 -9.97 7.00
N TRP A 174 17.14 -8.87 6.56
CA TRP A 174 16.89 -8.31 5.22
C TRP A 174 17.13 -9.33 4.11
N PHE A 175 18.09 -10.25 4.28
CA PHE A 175 18.37 -11.33 3.34
C PHE A 175 17.27 -12.41 3.32
N THR A 176 16.56 -12.64 4.43
CA THR A 176 15.38 -13.50 4.47
C THR A 176 14.21 -12.84 3.73
N HIS A 177 13.99 -11.54 3.92
CA HIS A 177 12.99 -10.79 3.13
C HIS A 177 13.30 -10.80 1.62
N ILE A 178 14.57 -10.71 1.20
CA ILE A 178 14.96 -10.88 -0.21
C ILE A 178 14.56 -12.27 -0.73
N ARG A 179 14.88 -13.35 0.00
CA ARG A 179 14.48 -14.71 -0.40
C ARG A 179 12.98 -14.82 -0.62
N ILE A 180 12.19 -14.35 0.35
CA ILE A 180 10.72 -14.36 0.29
C ILE A 180 10.19 -13.56 -0.89
N ILE A 181 10.75 -12.38 -1.18
CA ILE A 181 10.34 -11.54 -2.32
C ILE A 181 10.68 -12.19 -3.66
N LEU A 182 11.89 -12.75 -3.81
CA LEU A 182 12.30 -13.43 -5.05
C LEU A 182 11.42 -14.67 -5.29
N GLN A 183 11.23 -15.49 -4.26
CA GLN A 183 10.36 -16.68 -4.31
C GLN A 183 8.91 -16.32 -4.63
N LYS A 184 8.35 -15.28 -4.01
CA LYS A 184 6.97 -14.83 -4.25
C LYS A 184 6.71 -14.50 -5.72
N TYR A 185 7.67 -13.85 -6.39
CA TYR A 185 7.54 -13.44 -7.79
C TYR A 185 8.19 -14.43 -8.78
N SER A 186 8.52 -15.65 -8.35
CA SER A 186 9.21 -16.67 -9.17
C SER A 186 10.47 -16.15 -9.88
N LEU A 187 11.19 -15.22 -9.22
CA LEU A 187 12.45 -14.66 -9.70
C LEU A 187 13.63 -15.58 -9.34
N PRO A 188 14.76 -15.50 -10.08
CA PRO A 188 15.98 -16.22 -9.73
C PRO A 188 16.40 -15.99 -8.28
N THR A 189 16.97 -17.01 -7.64
CA THR A 189 17.41 -16.92 -6.25
C THR A 189 18.54 -15.89 -6.09
N ALA A 190 18.71 -15.38 -4.87
CA ALA A 190 19.77 -14.43 -4.58
C ALA A 190 21.18 -15.01 -4.87
N PHE A 191 21.37 -16.33 -4.78
CA PHE A 191 22.63 -16.99 -5.16
C PHE A 191 22.86 -16.99 -6.68
N GLU A 192 21.82 -17.24 -7.48
CA GLU A 192 21.91 -17.17 -8.94
C GLU A 192 22.19 -15.74 -9.41
N ILE A 193 21.50 -14.74 -8.83
CA ILE A 193 21.75 -13.32 -9.10
C ILE A 193 23.17 -12.91 -8.70
N MET A 194 23.70 -13.42 -7.58
CA MET A 194 25.07 -13.12 -7.13
C MET A 194 26.15 -13.76 -8.00
N ASN A 195 25.87 -14.94 -8.58
CA ASN A 195 26.83 -15.66 -9.42
C ASN A 195 26.76 -15.20 -10.90
N ASN A 196 25.57 -14.91 -11.41
CA ASN A 196 25.31 -14.46 -12.78
C ASN A 196 24.53 -13.13 -12.78
N PRO A 197 25.15 -12.00 -12.39
CA PRO A 197 24.45 -10.73 -12.20
C PRO A 197 23.86 -10.17 -13.51
N PRO A 198 22.52 -10.05 -13.62
CA PRO A 198 21.88 -9.46 -14.81
C PRO A 198 22.20 -7.96 -14.93
N SER A 199 22.24 -7.45 -16.16
CA SER A 199 22.41 -6.01 -16.39
C SER A 199 21.22 -5.23 -15.80
N LYS A 200 21.46 -4.01 -15.30
CA LYS A 200 20.43 -3.18 -14.62
C LYS A 200 19.12 -3.05 -15.43
N THR A 201 19.23 -2.92 -16.75
CA THR A 201 18.09 -2.80 -17.66
C THR A 201 17.34 -4.12 -17.83
N LEU A 202 18.07 -5.24 -17.98
CA LEU A 202 17.47 -6.58 -18.06
C LEU A 202 16.78 -6.95 -16.75
N TRP A 203 17.46 -6.73 -15.62
CA TRP A 203 16.94 -7.02 -14.28
C TRP A 203 15.67 -6.22 -13.97
N LYS A 204 15.62 -4.93 -14.33
CA LYS A 204 14.39 -4.16 -14.20
C LYS A 204 13.27 -4.76 -15.05
N LYS A 205 13.51 -5.08 -16.32
CA LYS A 205 12.51 -5.72 -17.18
C LYS A 205 12.01 -7.07 -16.62
N GLN A 206 12.91 -7.86 -16.02
CA GLN A 206 12.55 -9.13 -15.38
C GLN A 206 11.67 -8.92 -14.14
N ILE A 207 12.04 -8.00 -13.24
CA ILE A 207 11.20 -7.62 -12.09
C ILE A 207 9.84 -7.08 -12.54
N ASP A 208 9.83 -6.11 -13.47
CA ASP A 208 8.61 -5.48 -13.98
C ASP A 208 7.67 -6.54 -14.61
N SER A 209 8.21 -7.54 -15.31
CA SER A 209 7.40 -8.65 -15.85
C SER A 209 6.93 -9.61 -14.76
N ALA A 210 7.80 -10.04 -13.85
CA ALA A 210 7.47 -11.02 -12.81
C ALA A 210 6.41 -10.51 -11.83
N ILE A 211 6.52 -9.23 -11.42
CA ILE A 211 5.52 -8.58 -10.57
C ILE A 211 4.17 -8.48 -11.30
N ASN A 212 4.16 -8.07 -12.57
CA ASN A 212 2.90 -7.99 -13.33
C ASN A 212 2.26 -9.36 -13.52
N ASN A 213 3.03 -10.38 -13.94
CA ASN A 213 2.52 -11.74 -14.12
C ASN A 213 1.90 -12.29 -12.82
N TYR A 214 2.61 -12.18 -11.69
CA TYR A 214 2.11 -12.62 -10.38
C TYR A 214 0.76 -11.95 -10.03
N TRP A 215 0.63 -10.63 -10.25
CA TRP A 215 -0.62 -9.94 -9.93
C TRP A 215 -1.73 -10.20 -10.97
N GLU A 216 -1.40 -10.38 -12.25
CA GLU A 216 -2.36 -10.77 -13.31
C GLU A 216 -2.88 -12.23 -13.14
N GLU A 217 -2.11 -13.09 -12.46
CA GLU A 217 -2.51 -14.44 -12.02
C GLU A 217 -3.32 -14.37 -10.71
N TYR A 218 -2.76 -13.77 -9.65
CA TYR A 218 -3.43 -13.59 -8.36
C TYR A 218 -4.80 -12.92 -8.47
N TRP A 219 -4.94 -11.85 -9.27
CA TRP A 219 -6.23 -11.19 -9.47
C TRP A 219 -7.21 -12.00 -10.32
N ARG A 220 -6.75 -12.89 -11.21
CA ARG A 220 -7.62 -13.80 -11.96
C ARG A 220 -8.28 -14.77 -10.99
N ASP A 221 -7.49 -15.49 -10.21
CA ASP A 221 -7.95 -16.48 -9.24
C ASP A 221 -8.87 -15.85 -8.19
N GLU A 222 -8.49 -14.68 -7.66
CA GLU A 222 -9.29 -13.92 -6.71
C GLU A 222 -10.64 -13.45 -7.29
N ILE A 223 -10.75 -13.25 -8.60
CA ILE A 223 -12.01 -12.80 -9.22
C ILE A 223 -12.86 -14.00 -9.68
N GLU A 224 -12.28 -15.08 -10.19
CA GLU A 224 -13.02 -16.30 -10.56
C GLU A 224 -13.75 -16.93 -9.35
N GLN A 225 -13.18 -16.80 -8.14
CA GLN A 225 -13.85 -17.18 -6.89
C GLN A 225 -15.02 -16.26 -6.50
N LYS A 226 -15.08 -15.02 -7.00
CA LYS A 226 -16.04 -13.98 -6.56
C LYS A 226 -17.25 -13.90 -7.49
N LYS A 227 -18.31 -14.66 -7.18
CA LYS A 227 -19.60 -14.67 -7.90
C LYS A 227 -20.24 -13.28 -8.14
N SER A 228 -19.92 -12.26 -7.33
CA SER A 228 -20.34 -10.87 -7.57
C SER A 228 -19.75 -10.28 -8.85
N LEU A 229 -18.59 -10.75 -9.28
CA LEU A 229 -17.83 -10.26 -10.42
C LEU A 229 -18.09 -11.06 -11.72
N LYS A 230 -19.09 -11.96 -11.74
CA LYS A 230 -19.35 -12.84 -12.92
C LYS A 230 -19.54 -12.12 -14.26
N TYR A 231 -19.92 -10.83 -14.24
CA TYR A 231 -20.12 -10.02 -15.43
C TYR A 231 -18.85 -9.33 -15.96
N LEU A 232 -17.72 -9.39 -15.23
CA LEU A 232 -16.47 -8.64 -15.51
C LEU A 232 -15.49 -9.46 -16.35
N ASN A 233 -14.97 -8.89 -17.44
CA ASN A 233 -14.01 -9.57 -18.31
C ASN A 233 -12.58 -9.54 -17.77
N LEU A 234 -12.12 -10.69 -17.28
CA LEU A 234 -10.78 -10.82 -16.67
C LEU A 234 -9.64 -10.79 -17.68
N GLN A 235 -9.92 -10.94 -18.98
CA GLN A 235 -8.91 -10.91 -20.02
C GLN A 235 -8.50 -9.47 -20.41
N GLU A 236 -9.38 -8.47 -20.20
CA GLU A 236 -9.03 -7.06 -20.38
C GLU A 236 -8.44 -6.39 -19.13
N LEU A 237 -8.45 -7.05 -17.96
CA LEU A 237 -7.86 -6.55 -16.71
C LEU A 237 -6.32 -6.66 -16.66
N ALA A 238 -5.64 -6.58 -17.81
CA ALA A 238 -4.18 -6.44 -17.85
C ALA A 238 -3.78 -5.18 -17.07
N THR A 239 -2.85 -5.29 -16.12
CA THR A 239 -2.59 -4.28 -15.06
C THR A 239 -2.15 -2.90 -15.57
N LYS A 240 -1.86 -2.80 -16.87
CA LYS A 240 -1.30 -1.65 -17.57
C LYS A 240 -2.38 -0.72 -18.16
N HIS A 241 -3.65 -1.13 -18.21
CA HIS A 241 -4.69 -0.41 -18.94
C HIS A 241 -5.99 -0.23 -18.12
N PRO A 242 -6.67 0.93 -18.23
CA PRO A 242 -7.97 1.14 -17.60
C PRO A 242 -9.07 0.38 -18.36
N HIS A 243 -9.98 -0.25 -17.61
CA HIS A 243 -11.17 -0.94 -18.13
C HIS A 243 -12.01 -0.05 -19.06
N ASN A 244 -12.72 -0.64 -20.03
CA ASN A 244 -13.44 0.09 -21.08
C ASN A 244 -14.42 1.15 -20.55
N ILE A 245 -15.06 0.92 -19.39
CA ILE A 245 -15.90 1.91 -18.70
C ILE A 245 -15.17 3.25 -18.51
N TRP A 246 -13.91 3.22 -18.10
CA TRP A 246 -13.09 4.40 -17.84
C TRP A 246 -12.38 4.91 -19.11
N LYS A 247 -11.84 3.99 -19.92
CA LYS A 247 -11.15 4.30 -21.19
C LYS A 247 -12.02 5.05 -22.19
N THR A 248 -13.35 4.84 -22.13
CA THR A 248 -14.35 5.48 -23.00
C THR A 248 -15.11 6.63 -22.30
N THR A 249 -14.68 7.05 -21.10
CA THR A 249 -15.28 8.15 -20.34
C THR A 249 -14.57 9.47 -20.65
N GLN A 250 -15.33 10.52 -20.95
CA GLN A 250 -14.79 11.87 -21.16
C GLN A 250 -14.34 12.49 -19.84
N ASN A 251 -13.36 13.39 -19.88
CA ASN A 251 -12.85 14.09 -18.70
C ASN A 251 -13.79 15.22 -18.23
N ASN A 252 -14.99 14.85 -17.80
CA ASN A 252 -15.95 15.74 -17.15
C ASN A 252 -16.65 15.05 -15.97
N ILE A 253 -17.04 15.83 -14.96
CA ILE A 253 -17.58 15.33 -13.68
C ILE A 253 -18.84 14.47 -13.89
N ARG A 254 -19.68 14.79 -14.88
CA ARG A 254 -20.94 14.07 -15.14
C ARG A 254 -20.67 12.67 -15.66
N ASP A 255 -19.77 12.50 -16.64
CA ASP A 255 -19.46 11.18 -17.20
C ASP A 255 -18.62 10.32 -16.25
N ILE A 256 -17.72 10.92 -15.47
CA ILE A 256 -17.04 10.26 -14.35
C ILE A 256 -18.06 9.74 -13.33
N SER A 257 -19.12 10.49 -13.04
CA SER A 257 -20.22 10.04 -12.18
C SER A 257 -20.98 8.84 -12.79
N LYS A 258 -21.39 8.90 -14.07
CA LYS A 258 -22.02 7.77 -14.78
C LYS A 258 -21.15 6.51 -14.71
N ALA A 259 -19.87 6.65 -15.04
CA ALA A 259 -18.88 5.57 -15.03
C ALA A 259 -18.72 4.95 -13.64
N THR A 260 -18.66 5.78 -12.59
CA THR A 260 -18.58 5.33 -11.20
C THR A 260 -19.80 4.49 -10.79
N ILE A 261 -21.01 4.88 -11.19
CA ILE A 261 -22.23 4.11 -10.88
C ILE A 261 -22.26 2.79 -11.65
N LYS A 262 -21.87 2.77 -12.94
CA LYS A 262 -21.75 1.53 -13.72
C LYS A 262 -20.69 0.59 -13.14
N ALA A 263 -19.50 1.10 -12.82
CA ALA A 263 -18.44 0.32 -12.19
C ALA A 263 -18.87 -0.29 -10.85
N ARG A 264 -19.67 0.45 -10.04
CA ARG A 264 -20.23 -0.09 -8.79
C ARG A 264 -21.21 -1.26 -9.02
N LEU A 265 -22.04 -1.21 -10.06
CA LEU A 265 -22.96 -2.30 -10.40
C LEU A 265 -22.23 -3.52 -10.98
N LEU A 266 -21.25 -3.30 -11.87
CA LEU A 266 -20.39 -4.34 -12.42
C LEU A 266 -19.63 -5.09 -11.30
N THR A 267 -19.00 -4.35 -10.38
CA THR A 267 -18.25 -4.92 -9.24
C THR A 267 -19.13 -5.49 -8.12
N GLY A 268 -20.45 -5.28 -8.14
CA GLY A 268 -21.35 -5.68 -7.06
C GLY A 268 -21.18 -4.87 -5.77
N THR A 269 -20.65 -3.64 -5.85
CA THR A 269 -20.50 -2.69 -4.74
C THR A 269 -21.63 -1.65 -4.68
N TYR A 270 -22.56 -1.65 -5.64
CA TYR A 270 -23.78 -0.85 -5.61
C TYR A 270 -24.85 -1.50 -4.73
N THR A 271 -25.15 -0.91 -3.57
CA THR A 271 -26.04 -1.50 -2.56
C THR A 271 -27.51 -1.57 -2.99
N LEU A 272 -27.98 -2.77 -3.29
CA LEU A 272 -29.39 -3.13 -3.47
C LEU A 272 -29.96 -3.80 -2.21
N GLN A 273 -31.29 -3.99 -2.13
CA GLN A 273 -31.89 -4.65 -0.95
C GLN A 273 -31.42 -6.11 -0.79
N ALA A 274 -31.14 -6.84 -1.87
CA ALA A 274 -30.56 -8.19 -1.77
C ALA A 274 -29.18 -8.17 -1.08
N ASP A 275 -28.32 -7.18 -1.41
CA ASP A 275 -27.03 -7.02 -0.73
C ASP A 275 -27.19 -6.55 0.72
N ARG A 276 -28.19 -5.70 1.01
CA ARG A 276 -28.52 -5.31 2.40
C ARG A 276 -28.94 -6.50 3.25
N LYS A 277 -29.83 -7.37 2.75
CA LYS A 277 -30.21 -8.61 3.44
C LYS A 277 -29.03 -9.56 3.63
N ARG A 278 -28.08 -9.62 2.68
CA ARG A 278 -26.87 -10.47 2.80
C ARG A 278 -25.88 -9.96 3.84
N PHE A 279 -25.76 -8.65 4.04
CA PHE A 279 -24.70 -8.04 4.86
C PHE A 279 -25.17 -7.43 6.20
N ASN A 280 -26.46 -7.20 6.40
CA ASN A 280 -26.99 -6.69 7.67
C ASN A 280 -27.20 -7.83 8.67
N GLN A 281 -26.89 -7.59 9.95
CA GLN A 281 -27.15 -8.51 11.05
C GLN A 281 -28.64 -8.52 11.45
N HIS A 282 -29.38 -7.47 11.12
CA HIS A 282 -30.82 -7.35 11.38
C HIS A 282 -31.65 -7.82 10.18
N ALA A 283 -32.89 -8.24 10.44
CA ALA A 283 -33.83 -8.68 9.41
C ALA A 283 -34.22 -7.51 8.48
N VAL A 284 -33.59 -7.45 7.31
CA VAL A 284 -33.92 -6.51 6.22
C VAL A 284 -34.61 -7.26 5.09
N SER A 285 -35.73 -6.74 4.60
CA SER A 285 -36.38 -7.29 3.40
C SER A 285 -35.52 -7.08 2.15
N GLU A 286 -35.40 -8.10 1.31
CA GLU A 286 -34.77 -8.00 0.00
C GLU A 286 -35.70 -7.41 -1.08
N THR A 287 -36.99 -7.18 -0.77
CA THR A 287 -37.97 -6.66 -1.73
C THR A 287 -37.58 -5.24 -2.18
N CYS A 288 -37.63 -5.00 -3.49
CA CYS A 288 -37.33 -3.70 -4.07
C CYS A 288 -38.30 -2.61 -3.56
N LEU A 289 -37.72 -1.58 -2.96
CA LEU A 289 -38.45 -0.46 -2.37
C LEU A 289 -39.25 0.36 -3.40
N LEU A 290 -38.89 0.24 -4.69
CA LEU A 290 -39.59 0.88 -5.81
C LEU A 290 -40.86 0.11 -6.19
N CYS A 291 -40.73 -1.13 -6.64
CA CYS A 291 -41.85 -1.91 -7.21
C CYS A 291 -42.61 -2.76 -6.16
N LYS A 292 -42.05 -2.93 -4.96
CA LYS A 292 -42.60 -3.64 -3.79
C LYS A 292 -43.08 -5.07 -4.03
N THR A 293 -42.64 -5.71 -5.12
CA THR A 293 -43.13 -7.03 -5.59
C THR A 293 -42.05 -8.10 -5.72
N HIS A 294 -40.81 -7.73 -6.01
CA HIS A 294 -39.72 -8.66 -6.32
C HIS A 294 -38.44 -8.32 -5.55
N THR A 295 -37.51 -9.28 -5.45
CA THR A 295 -36.16 -9.08 -4.89
C THR A 295 -35.40 -8.00 -5.66
N GLU A 296 -34.77 -7.05 -4.95
CA GLU A 296 -33.86 -6.07 -5.55
C GLU A 296 -32.46 -6.66 -5.71
N ASP A 297 -32.28 -7.49 -6.74
CA ASP A 297 -30.96 -7.86 -7.27
C ASP A 297 -30.59 -7.02 -8.51
N ARG A 298 -29.39 -7.23 -9.05
CA ARG A 298 -28.88 -6.46 -10.21
C ARG A 298 -29.68 -6.68 -11.48
N CYS A 299 -30.17 -7.90 -11.74
CA CYS A 299 -31.03 -8.19 -12.88
C CYS A 299 -32.38 -7.51 -12.71
N HIS A 300 -33.00 -7.60 -11.51
CA HIS A 300 -34.25 -6.90 -11.26
C HIS A 300 -34.12 -5.38 -11.42
N PHE A 301 -33.10 -4.77 -10.83
CA PHE A 301 -32.86 -3.33 -10.92
C PHE A 301 -32.65 -2.87 -12.38
N ILE A 302 -31.79 -3.56 -13.13
CA ILE A 302 -31.42 -3.16 -14.49
C ILE A 302 -32.51 -3.50 -15.51
N LEU A 303 -33.12 -4.70 -15.45
CA LEU A 303 -33.99 -5.24 -16.50
C LEU A 303 -35.48 -5.38 -16.15
N LYS A 304 -35.87 -5.57 -14.87
CA LYS A 304 -37.25 -6.02 -14.53
C LYS A 304 -38.08 -5.09 -13.64
N CYS A 305 -37.47 -4.09 -13.02
CA CYS A 305 -38.18 -3.17 -12.12
C CYS A 305 -39.12 -2.26 -12.93
N THR A 306 -40.43 -2.47 -12.81
CA THR A 306 -41.49 -1.78 -13.58
C THR A 306 -41.49 -0.26 -13.41
N VAL A 307 -41.22 0.23 -12.20
CA VAL A 307 -41.07 1.68 -11.89
C VAL A 307 -39.95 2.34 -12.69
N LEU A 308 -39.01 1.56 -13.21
CA LEU A 308 -37.87 2.02 -14.00
C LEU A 308 -37.99 1.66 -15.49
N GLU A 309 -39.19 1.31 -15.98
CA GLU A 309 -39.36 0.85 -17.37
C GLU A 309 -39.14 1.97 -18.40
N SER A 310 -39.77 3.13 -18.24
CA SER A 310 -39.64 4.28 -19.18
C SER A 310 -38.19 4.63 -19.60
N PRO A 311 -37.21 4.81 -18.69
CA PRO A 311 -35.81 5.03 -19.09
C PRO A 311 -35.15 3.75 -19.65
N ARG A 312 -35.58 2.56 -19.21
CA ARG A 312 -35.04 1.27 -19.67
C ARG A 312 -35.37 1.05 -21.14
N SER A 313 -36.64 1.01 -21.53
CA SER A 313 -37.06 0.72 -22.91
C SER A 313 -36.45 1.72 -23.90
N LYS A 314 -36.35 3.01 -23.50
CA LYS A 314 -35.65 4.07 -24.25
C LYS A 314 -34.20 3.72 -24.59
N HIS A 315 -33.35 3.41 -23.60
CA HIS A 315 -31.94 3.10 -23.87
C HIS A 315 -31.73 1.69 -24.42
N LEU A 316 -32.57 0.73 -24.05
CA LEU A 316 -32.55 -0.63 -24.61
C LEU A 316 -32.90 -0.62 -26.10
N ALA A 317 -33.85 0.19 -26.55
CA ALA A 317 -34.14 0.37 -27.98
C ALA A 317 -32.94 0.97 -28.74
N LEU A 318 -32.28 1.99 -28.17
CA LEU A 318 -31.05 2.56 -28.75
C LEU A 318 -29.90 1.55 -28.81
N LEU A 319 -29.72 0.73 -27.77
CA LEU A 319 -28.72 -0.33 -27.73
C LEU A 319 -29.00 -1.42 -28.77
N LYS A 320 -30.26 -1.89 -28.88
CA LYS A 320 -30.66 -2.88 -29.88
C LYS A 320 -30.46 -2.38 -31.30
N GLN A 321 -30.85 -1.12 -31.57
CA GLN A 321 -30.62 -0.47 -32.86
C GLN A 321 -29.12 -0.30 -33.17
N LEU A 322 -28.29 0.00 -32.17
CA LEU A 322 -26.84 0.09 -32.33
C LEU A 322 -26.26 -1.27 -32.74
N LEU A 323 -26.56 -2.34 -31.98
CA LEU A 323 -26.08 -3.69 -32.25
C LEU A 323 -26.53 -4.18 -33.65
N ALA A 324 -27.82 -4.05 -33.96
CA ALA A 324 -28.37 -4.48 -35.25
C ALA A 324 -27.75 -3.76 -36.46
N ARG A 325 -27.35 -2.49 -36.28
CA ARG A 325 -26.70 -1.67 -37.33
C ARG A 325 -25.19 -1.89 -37.43
N LYS A 326 -24.51 -2.24 -36.33
CA LYS A 326 -23.04 -2.33 -36.25
C LYS A 326 -22.48 -3.75 -36.30
N ILE A 327 -23.31 -4.76 -36.04
CA ILE A 327 -22.89 -6.16 -35.91
C ILE A 327 -23.79 -7.01 -36.82
N SER A 328 -24.95 -7.45 -36.33
CA SER A 328 -26.01 -8.08 -37.12
C SER A 328 -27.36 -7.96 -36.39
N THR A 329 -28.46 -8.07 -37.12
CA THR A 329 -29.80 -8.14 -36.51
C THR A 329 -29.94 -9.40 -35.65
N ASP A 330 -29.47 -10.56 -36.14
CA ASP A 330 -29.66 -11.85 -35.47
C ASP A 330 -28.92 -11.89 -34.13
N THR A 331 -27.68 -11.41 -34.08
CA THR A 331 -26.90 -11.26 -32.84
C THR A 331 -27.54 -10.24 -31.88
N ALA A 332 -28.17 -9.18 -32.40
CA ALA A 332 -28.89 -8.21 -31.59
C ALA A 332 -30.22 -8.75 -31.02
N GLU A 333 -30.87 -9.69 -31.71
CA GLU A 333 -32.00 -10.45 -31.17
C GLU A 333 -31.53 -11.48 -30.14
N GLU A 334 -30.48 -12.26 -30.42
CA GLU A 334 -29.91 -13.25 -29.48
C GLU A 334 -29.52 -12.61 -28.14
N ILE A 335 -28.74 -11.52 -28.16
CA ILE A 335 -28.35 -10.76 -26.96
C ILE A 335 -29.56 -10.21 -26.19
N PHE A 336 -30.70 -9.96 -26.85
CA PHE A 336 -31.90 -9.42 -26.21
C PHE A 336 -32.89 -10.49 -25.73
N ASN A 337 -32.78 -11.72 -26.23
CA ASN A 337 -33.59 -12.86 -25.80
C ASN A 337 -32.96 -13.61 -24.60
N ASP A 338 -31.65 -13.46 -24.37
CA ASP A 338 -30.95 -13.99 -23.21
C ASP A 338 -30.63 -12.88 -22.18
N GLU A 339 -31.13 -13.04 -20.94
CA GLU A 339 -30.93 -12.05 -19.88
C GLU A 339 -29.48 -11.93 -19.39
N GLU A 340 -28.67 -13.00 -19.48
CA GLU A 340 -27.28 -13.01 -19.08
C GLU A 340 -26.40 -12.33 -20.15
N LEU A 341 -26.64 -12.60 -21.44
CA LEU A 341 -26.01 -11.86 -22.54
C LEU A 341 -26.36 -10.37 -22.49
N LEU A 342 -27.63 -10.00 -22.22
CA LEU A 342 -28.03 -8.61 -22.07
C LEU A 342 -27.36 -7.94 -20.86
N MET A 343 -27.26 -8.65 -19.73
CA MET A 343 -26.55 -8.16 -18.55
C MET A 343 -25.05 -7.97 -18.80
N HIS A 344 -24.40 -8.86 -19.55
CA HIS A 344 -23.03 -8.65 -20.03
C HIS A 344 -22.95 -7.43 -20.94
N CYS A 345 -23.82 -7.30 -21.95
CA CYS A 345 -23.86 -6.15 -22.87
C CYS A 345 -23.94 -4.80 -22.14
N ILE A 346 -24.75 -4.73 -21.07
CA ILE A 346 -24.98 -3.51 -20.30
C ILE A 346 -23.86 -3.24 -19.28
N LEU A 347 -23.30 -4.27 -18.63
CA LEU A 347 -22.32 -4.07 -17.54
C LEU A 347 -20.87 -4.07 -18.01
N ASP A 348 -20.50 -4.91 -18.97
CA ASP A 348 -19.16 -4.99 -19.57
C ASP A 348 -19.25 -5.68 -20.94
N CYS A 349 -19.39 -4.88 -22.00
CA CYS A 349 -19.58 -5.40 -23.36
C CYS A 349 -18.38 -6.20 -23.90
N SER A 350 -17.19 -6.11 -23.27
CA SER A 350 -16.02 -6.90 -23.67
C SER A 350 -16.18 -8.40 -23.37
N MET A 351 -17.10 -8.80 -22.48
CA MET A 351 -17.45 -10.21 -22.30
C MET A 351 -18.06 -10.81 -23.59
N LEU A 352 -18.83 -10.04 -24.35
CA LEU A 352 -19.44 -10.51 -25.60
C LEU A 352 -18.39 -10.73 -26.68
N THR A 353 -17.34 -9.91 -26.72
CA THR A 353 -16.13 -10.15 -27.52
C THR A 353 -15.49 -11.49 -27.18
N ARG A 354 -15.27 -11.77 -25.89
CA ARG A 354 -14.68 -13.02 -25.41
C ARG A 354 -15.52 -14.25 -25.76
N MET A 355 -16.84 -14.08 -25.85
CA MET A 355 -17.80 -15.12 -26.26
C MET A 355 -17.93 -15.27 -27.79
N GLY A 356 -17.30 -14.40 -28.58
CA GLY A 356 -17.31 -14.45 -30.05
C GLY A 356 -18.43 -13.66 -30.74
N TYR A 357 -19.27 -12.95 -29.99
CA TYR A 357 -20.41 -12.21 -30.54
C TYR A 357 -20.05 -10.84 -31.16
N ILE A 358 -18.89 -10.28 -30.82
CA ILE A 358 -18.50 -8.91 -31.21
C ILE A 358 -17.02 -8.89 -31.63
N GLU A 359 -16.71 -8.44 -32.84
CA GLU A 359 -15.34 -8.12 -33.25
C GLU A 359 -14.84 -6.83 -32.57
N ILE A 360 -13.53 -6.74 -32.29
CA ILE A 360 -12.93 -5.64 -31.50
C ILE A 360 -12.79 -4.33 -32.31
N GLN A 361 -13.92 -3.78 -32.75
CA GLN A 361 -13.99 -2.42 -33.28
C GLN A 361 -14.20 -1.45 -32.10
N SER A 362 -13.18 -0.63 -31.82
CA SER A 362 -13.14 0.18 -30.59
C SER A 362 -14.21 1.27 -30.50
N ASP A 363 -14.80 1.66 -31.62
CA ASP A 363 -15.95 2.56 -31.68
C ASP A 363 -17.25 1.85 -31.27
N ILE A 364 -17.48 0.60 -31.69
CA ILE A 364 -18.65 -0.19 -31.25
C ILE A 364 -18.64 -0.33 -29.71
N ILE A 365 -17.49 -0.69 -29.14
CA ILE A 365 -17.31 -0.79 -27.67
C ILE A 365 -17.61 0.55 -26.99
N ARG A 366 -17.06 1.66 -27.50
CA ARG A 366 -17.31 3.01 -26.96
C ARG A 366 -18.78 3.40 -27.00
N ASP A 367 -19.45 3.14 -28.12
CA ASP A 367 -20.84 3.55 -28.34
C ASP A 367 -21.79 2.72 -27.45
N ILE A 368 -21.53 1.42 -27.26
CA ILE A 368 -22.24 0.56 -26.28
C ILE A 368 -21.98 1.03 -24.85
N GLU A 369 -20.73 1.33 -24.51
CA GLU A 369 -20.34 1.84 -23.18
C GLU A 369 -21.02 3.18 -22.85
N GLU A 370 -21.21 4.05 -23.84
CA GLU A 370 -21.94 5.31 -23.64
C GLU A 370 -23.44 5.10 -23.38
N ILE A 371 -24.14 4.32 -24.21
CA ILE A 371 -25.58 4.04 -24.03
C ILE A 371 -25.81 3.35 -22.68
N SER A 372 -25.01 2.33 -22.35
CA SER A 372 -25.15 1.59 -21.10
C SER A 372 -24.81 2.43 -19.85
N ARG A 373 -23.79 3.30 -19.90
CA ARG A 373 -23.56 4.30 -18.82
C ARG A 373 -24.75 5.26 -18.65
N ASN A 374 -25.33 5.73 -19.75
CA ASN A 374 -26.49 6.64 -19.72
C ASN A 374 -27.71 5.95 -19.11
N LEU A 375 -28.04 4.72 -19.52
CA LEU A 375 -29.06 3.86 -18.92
C LEU A 375 -28.87 3.72 -17.40
N ILE A 376 -27.70 3.21 -16.98
CA ILE A 376 -27.42 2.89 -15.59
C ILE A 376 -27.48 4.13 -14.69
N TYR A 377 -27.06 5.30 -15.19
CA TYR A 377 -27.16 6.55 -14.45
C TYR A 377 -28.60 7.08 -14.36
N GLU A 378 -29.42 6.96 -15.42
CA GLU A 378 -30.83 7.36 -15.40
C GLU A 378 -31.65 6.47 -14.44
N LEU A 379 -31.40 5.15 -14.44
CA LEU A 379 -31.95 4.20 -13.45
C LEU A 379 -31.56 4.57 -12.00
N HIS A 380 -30.29 4.91 -11.77
CA HIS A 380 -29.80 5.30 -10.43
C HIS A 380 -30.47 6.57 -9.92
N ASN A 381 -30.56 7.61 -10.75
CA ASN A 381 -31.17 8.88 -10.36
C ASN A 381 -32.67 8.69 -10.05
N LEU A 382 -33.39 7.91 -10.85
CA LEU A 382 -34.80 7.62 -10.60
C LEU A 382 -34.99 6.75 -9.35
N ARG A 383 -34.09 5.83 -9.04
CA ARG A 383 -34.09 5.12 -7.75
C ARG A 383 -33.87 6.10 -6.59
N ALA A 384 -32.88 6.99 -6.67
CA ALA A 384 -32.63 7.98 -5.61
C ALA A 384 -33.81 8.93 -5.39
N VAL A 385 -34.41 9.47 -6.47
CA VAL A 385 -35.57 10.37 -6.40
C VAL A 385 -36.81 9.69 -5.80
N ASN A 386 -37.01 8.39 -6.04
CA ASN A 386 -38.14 7.66 -5.45
C ASN A 386 -37.84 7.18 -4.02
N LEU A 387 -36.60 6.84 -3.68
CA LEU A 387 -36.21 6.53 -2.30
C LEU A 387 -36.30 7.74 -1.37
N ASN A 388 -36.16 8.96 -1.89
CA ASN A 388 -36.37 10.19 -1.12
C ASN A 388 -37.87 10.58 -0.95
N LYS A 389 -38.81 9.72 -1.38
CA LYS A 389 -40.27 9.91 -1.25
C LYS A 389 -40.94 8.82 -0.38
N VAL A 390 -40.15 7.90 0.18
CA VAL A 390 -40.60 6.71 0.94
C VAL A 390 -40.02 6.76 2.34
#